data_AF-A0A370VL41-F1
#
_entry.id   AF-A0A370VL41-F1
#
_cell.length_a   1.000
_cell.length_b   1.000
_cell.length_c   1.000
_cell.angle_alpha   90.00
_cell.angle_beta   90.00
_cell.angle_gamma   90.00
#
_symmetry.space_group_name_H-M   'P 1'
#
loop_
_entity.id
_entity.type
_entity.pdbx_description
1 polymer ?
#
loop_
_entity_poly.entity_id
_entity_poly.type
_entity_poly.pdbx_seq_one_letter_code
_entity_poly.pdbx_strand_id
1 'polypeptide(L)' 'MPIVKHPYDAMLHREGTVGRLEGCSWHGPKSCSEQPTSSYETPNGMMAACPRAERQLEDLYGSPVTRRP' A
#
# COMPACT_ATOMS: atom_id res chain seq x y z
N MET A 1 15.31 1.85 -5.49
CA MET A 1 15.10 0.50 -4.91
C MET A 1 13.76 -0.01 -5.41
N PRO A 2 13.63 -1.27 -5.84
CA PRO A 2 12.35 -1.80 -6.25
C PRO A 2 11.43 -1.91 -5.03
N ILE A 3 10.16 -1.52 -5.20
CA ILE A 3 9.12 -1.69 -4.17
C ILE A 3 8.71 -3.16 -4.08
N VAL A 4 8.30 -3.61 -2.90
CA VAL A 4 7.82 -4.98 -2.69
C VAL A 4 6.30 -4.95 -2.56
N LYS A 5 5.62 -5.85 -3.28
CA LYS A 5 4.16 -6.02 -3.20
C LYS A 5 3.81 -7.31 -2.47
N HIS A 6 2.90 -7.20 -1.52
CA HIS A 6 2.26 -8.30 -0.80
C HIS A 6 0.74 -8.21 -0.95
N PRO A 7 0.01 -9.32 -0.75
CA PRO A 7 -1.42 -9.25 -0.46
C PRO A 7 -1.68 -8.27 0.69
N TYR A 8 -2.86 -7.64 0.70
CA TYR A 8 -3.24 -6.80 1.83
C TYR A 8 -3.21 -7.61 3.13
N ASP A 9 -2.51 -7.07 4.14
CA ASP A 9 -2.45 -7.63 5.49
C ASP A 9 -2.58 -6.48 6.49
N ALA A 10 -3.71 -6.43 7.18
CA ALA A 10 -3.99 -5.40 8.18
C ALA A 10 -2.96 -5.38 9.32
N MET A 11 -2.29 -6.51 9.61
CA MET A 11 -1.22 -6.59 10.60
C MET A 11 0.05 -5.84 10.17
N LEU A 12 0.19 -5.51 8.89
CA LEU A 12 1.28 -4.66 8.41
C LEU A 12 0.96 -3.16 8.56
N HIS A 13 -0.29 -2.80 8.90
CA HIS A 13 -0.81 -1.42 8.90
C HIS A 13 -1.39 -1.02 10.27
N ARG A 14 -0.73 -1.41 11.37
CA ARG A 14 -1.12 -1.08 12.75
C ARG A 14 -0.65 0.32 13.15
N GLU A 15 -1.05 0.74 14.34
CA GLU A 15 -0.61 1.98 15.00
C GLU A 15 0.92 2.19 14.84
N GLY A 16 1.34 3.32 14.26
CA GLY A 16 2.74 3.64 13.95
C GLY A 16 3.16 3.43 12.48
N THR A 17 2.28 2.93 11.62
CA THR A 17 2.51 2.82 10.16
C THR A 17 1.81 3.95 9.40
N VAL A 18 2.29 4.25 8.19
CA VAL A 18 1.80 5.38 7.37
C VAL A 18 0.33 5.16 6.93
N GLY A 19 -0.19 3.94 7.01
CA GLY A 19 -1.60 3.61 6.84
C GLY A 19 -2.39 3.70 8.13
N ARG A 20 -3.00 4.86 8.42
CA ARG A 20 -3.99 4.97 9.50
C ARG A 20 -5.22 4.12 9.13
N LEU A 21 -5.46 3.07 9.91
CA LEU A 21 -6.72 2.32 10.11
C LEU A 21 -7.69 2.30 8.91
N GLU A 22 -7.78 1.13 8.27
CA GLU A 22 -8.83 0.73 7.33
C GLU A 22 -8.95 1.54 6.01
N GLY A 23 -8.07 2.53 5.79
CA GLY A 23 -8.05 3.35 4.58
C GLY A 23 -6.81 3.12 3.71
N CYS A 24 -6.97 3.24 2.39
CA CYS A 24 -5.86 3.33 1.46
C CYS A 24 -4.93 4.50 1.84
N SER A 25 -3.65 4.19 2.11
CA SER A 25 -2.67 5.17 2.65
C SER A 25 -2.30 6.25 1.64
N TRP A 26 -2.63 6.04 0.37
CA TRP A 26 -2.28 6.92 -0.74
C TRP A 26 -3.22 8.13 -0.89
N HIS A 27 -4.51 7.96 -0.58
CA HIS A 27 -5.51 9.01 -0.81
C HIS A 27 -5.71 9.95 0.39
N GLY A 28 -5.06 9.67 1.53
CA GLY A 28 -5.28 10.40 2.79
C GLY A 28 -6.75 10.28 3.27
N PRO A 29 -7.24 11.19 4.13
CA PRO A 29 -8.62 11.16 4.63
C PRO A 29 -9.68 11.43 3.53
N LYS A 30 -9.27 11.66 2.28
CA LYS A 30 -10.19 11.67 1.14
C LYS A 30 -10.55 10.22 0.82
N SER A 31 -11.56 9.73 1.54
CA SER A 31 -12.33 8.50 1.32
C SER A 31 -11.92 7.73 0.09
N CYS A 32 -10.93 6.87 0.23
CA CYS A 32 -10.85 5.73 -0.65
C CYS A 32 -12.00 4.80 -0.21
N SER A 33 -13.12 4.85 -0.94
CA SER A 33 -14.26 3.95 -0.71
C SER A 33 -13.91 2.50 -1.08
N GLU A 34 -12.78 2.29 -1.74
CA GLU A 34 -12.25 0.99 -2.11
C GLU A 34 -11.38 0.44 -0.97
N GLN A 35 -11.68 -0.79 -0.56
CA GLN A 35 -10.83 -1.49 0.40
C GLN A 35 -9.45 -1.76 -0.21
N PRO A 36 -8.39 -1.72 0.61
CA PRO A 36 -7.05 -2.06 0.15
C PRO A 36 -6.96 -3.54 -0.25
N THR A 37 -6.25 -3.79 -1.35
CA THR A 37 -6.03 -5.13 -1.93
C THR A 37 -4.58 -5.58 -1.80
N SER A 38 -3.66 -4.63 -1.63
CA SER A 38 -2.23 -4.90 -1.51
C SER A 38 -1.57 -4.09 -0.39
N SER A 39 -0.47 -4.63 0.13
CA SER A 39 0.48 -3.92 0.98
C SER A 39 1.77 -3.71 0.22
N TYR A 40 2.29 -2.48 0.21
CA TYR A 40 3.55 -2.14 -0.43
C TYR A 40 4.60 -1.74 0.59
N GLU A 41 5.78 -2.34 0.48
CA GLU A 41 6.98 -1.87 1.14
C GLU A 41 7.65 -0.84 0.22
N THR A 42 7.61 0.42 0.63
CA THR A 42 8.20 1.55 -0.11
C THR A 42 9.36 2.17 0.67
N PRO A 43 10.21 2.99 0.04
CA PRO A 43 11.23 3.75 0.76
C PRO A 43 10.67 4.65 1.88
N ASN A 44 9.38 4.99 1.81
CA ASN A 44 8.68 5.83 2.79
C ASN A 44 7.98 5.00 3.89
N GLY A 45 8.11 3.67 3.86
CA GLY A 45 7.46 2.74 4.77
C GLY A 45 6.33 1.92 4.14
N MET A 46 5.57 1.24 4.99
CA MET A 46 4.44 0.39 4.59
C MET A 46 3.24 1.23 4.17
N MET A 47 2.69 0.93 2.99
CA MET A 47 1.51 1.58 2.44
C MET A 47 0.45 0.54 2.08
N ALA A 48 -0.79 0.73 2.56
CA ALA A 48 -1.94 -0.02 2.10
C ALA A 48 -2.47 0.62 0.81
N ALA A 49 -2.70 -0.18 -0.23
CA ALA A 49 -3.11 0.29 -1.54
C ALA A 49 -4.41 -0.39 -2.01
N CYS A 50 -5.38 0.41 -2.42
CA CYS A 50 -6.51 -0.03 -3.24
C CYS A 50 -6.08 -0.20 -4.71
N PRO A 51 -6.87 -0.86 -5.59
CA PRO A 51 -6.49 -1.10 -6.99
C PRO A 51 -6.05 0.15 -7.77
N ARG A 52 -6.66 1.31 -7.49
CA ARG A 52 -6.25 2.58 -8.10
C ARG A 52 -4.90 3.07 -7.58
N ALA A 53 -4.67 2.96 -6.27
CA ALA A 53 -3.39 3.32 -5.67
C ALA A 53 -2.27 2.35 -6.05
N GLU A 54 -2.57 1.06 -6.30
CA GLU A 54 -1.59 0.12 -6.85
C GLU A 54 -1.00 0.66 -8.15
N ARG A 55 -1.85 1.07 -9.10
CA ARG A 55 -1.38 1.67 -10.35
C ARG A 55 -0.49 2.89 -10.11
N GLN A 56 -0.90 3.78 -9.22
CA GLN A 56 -0.12 5.00 -8.92
C GLN A 56 1.23 4.71 -8.25
N LEU A 57 1.30 3.70 -7.38
CA LEU A 57 2.54 3.24 -6.77
C LEU A 57 3.46 2.60 -7.78
N GLU A 58 2.93 1.77 -8.66
CA GLU A 58 3.69 1.10 -9.72
C GLU A 58 4.16 2.08 -10.79
N ASP A 59 3.38 3.12 -11.10
CA ASP A 59 3.78 4.22 -11.98
C ASP A 59 4.91 5.08 -11.35
N LEU A 60 4.85 5.34 -10.04
CA LEU A 60 5.81 6.19 -9.34
C LEU A 60 7.13 5.48 -9.05
N TYR A 61 7.06 4.25 -8.55
CA TYR A 61 8.22 3.50 -8.05
C TYR A 61 8.68 2.40 -9.01
N GLY A 62 7.94 2.15 -10.09
CA GLY A 62 8.20 1.09 -11.06
C GLY A 62 7.56 -0.25 -10.67
N SER A 63 7.77 -1.26 -11.51
CA SER A 63 7.20 -2.60 -11.30
C SER A 63 7.69 -3.22 -9.99
N PRO A 64 6.77 -3.69 -9.11
CA PRO A 64 7.14 -4.24 -7.83
C PRO A 64 7.72 -5.63 -7.99
N VAL A 65 8.67 -5.98 -7.11
CA VAL A 65 9.04 -7.37 -6.91
C VAL A 65 7.98 -8.03 -6.02
N THR A 66 7.32 -9.05 -6.56
CA THR A 66 6.32 -9.81 -5.82
C THR A 66 7.03 -10.74 -4.84
N ARG A 67 6.88 -10.50 -3.52
CA ARG A 67 7.26 -11.49 -2.52
C ARG A 67 6.03 -12.34 -2.19
N ARG A 68 6.01 -13.57 -2.70
CA ARG A 68 5.12 -14.60 -2.15
C ARG A 68 5.63 -15.03 -0.76
N PRO A 69 4.72 -15.33 0.18
CA PRO A 69 5.09 -15.89 1.48
C PRO A 69 5.88 -17.20 1.33
#